data_AF-A0A345BEY8-F1
#
_entry.id   AF-A0A345BEY8-F1
#
_cell.length_a   1.000
_cell.length_b   1.000
_cell.length_c   1.000
_cell.angle_alpha   90.00
_cell.angle_beta   90.00
_cell.angle_gamma   90.00
#
_symmetry.space_group_name_H-M   'P 1'
#
loop_
_entity.id
_entity.type
_entity.pdbx_description
1 polymer ?
#
loop_
_entity_poly.entity_id
_entity_poly.type
_entity_poly.pdbx_seq_one_letter_code
_entity_poly.pdbx_strand_id
1 'polypeptide(L)'
;MLSSGVICTTGVQFLAIESRSKDLVSVIWLLAYLNIFILIQFTDCHFGNSVYVKSTDLATIVYRSPWLDMPKEMRKQVVIVIARAQRPLEITAFSLIPI
;
A
#
# COMPACT_ATOMS: atom_id res chain seq x y z
N MET A 1 10.43 -4.49 5.70
CA MET A 1 11.46 -5.10 6.58
C MET A 1 10.81 -5.92 7.70
N LEU A 2 9.87 -5.37 8.47
CA LEU A 2 9.11 -6.13 9.47
C LEU A 2 8.33 -7.31 8.85
N SER A 3 7.66 -7.10 7.70
CA SER A 3 6.95 -8.17 6.99
C SER A 3 7.86 -9.29 6.48
N SER A 4 9.03 -8.96 5.92
CA SER A 4 10.03 -9.94 5.50
C SER A 4 10.57 -10.77 6.68
N GLY A 5 10.82 -10.12 7.84
CA GLY A 5 11.21 -10.81 9.07
C GLY A 5 10.15 -11.81 9.55
N VAL A 6 8.87 -11.40 9.55
CA VAL A 6 7.75 -12.26 9.95
C VAL A 6 7.60 -13.46 9.01
N ILE A 7 7.69 -13.26 7.69
CA ILE A 7 7.58 -14.36 6.71
C ILE A 7 8.74 -15.35 6.89
N CYS A 8 9.95 -14.84 7.12
CA CYS A 8 11.14 -15.67 7.34
C CYS A 8 11.03 -16.49 8.64
N THR A 9 10.65 -15.89 9.76
CA THR A 9 10.50 -16.60 11.04
C THR A 9 9.38 -17.63 11.01
N THR A 10 8.27 -17.33 10.32
CA THR A 10 7.15 -18.28 10.18
C THR A 10 7.53 -19.47 9.30
N GLY A 11 8.36 -19.26 8.27
CA GLY A 11 8.92 -20.34 7.45
C GLY A 11 9.87 -21.25 8.23
N VAL A 12 10.69 -20.70 9.12
CA VAL A 12 11.56 -21.48 10.04
C VAL A 12 10.72 -22.27 11.05
N GLN A 13 9.67 -21.67 11.60
CA GLN A 13 8.75 -22.36 12.52
C GLN A 13 8.01 -23.51 11.85
N PHE A 14 7.68 -23.40 10.55
CA PHE A 14 7.07 -24.47 9.78
C PHE A 14 8.01 -25.68 9.57
N LEU A 15 9.29 -25.42 9.27
CA LEU A 15 10.29 -26.47 9.04
C LEU A 15 10.70 -27.20 10.33
N ALA A 16 10.55 -26.57 11.50
CA ALA A 16 10.90 -27.14 12.79
C ALA A 16 9.81 -28.04 13.42
N ILE A 17 8.68 -28.25 12.74
CA ILE A 17 7.57 -29.08 13.23
C ILE A 17 7.90 -30.56 12.98
N GLU A 18 8.52 -31.19 13.98
CA GLU A 18 8.74 -32.64 14.05
C GLU A 18 8.23 -33.15 15.42
N SER A 19 6.90 -33.30 15.64
CA SER A 19 6.36 -34.20 16.70
C SER A 19 4.82 -34.39 16.71
N ARG A 20 4.38 -35.34 15.88
CA ARG A 20 3.17 -36.21 15.79
C ARG A 20 1.86 -35.98 16.59
N SER A 21 1.73 -35.14 17.62
CA SER A 21 0.44 -34.89 18.31
C SER A 21 0.23 -33.47 18.87
N LYS A 22 1.29 -32.70 19.13
CA LYS A 22 1.19 -31.24 19.39
C LYS A 22 1.16 -30.41 18.09
N ASP A 23 1.27 -31.09 16.96
CA ASP A 23 1.35 -30.51 15.62
C ASP A 23 0.03 -29.87 15.18
N LEU A 24 -1.14 -30.47 15.45
CA LEU A 24 -2.41 -29.93 14.91
C LEU A 24 -2.75 -28.54 15.45
N VAL A 25 -2.67 -28.33 16.77
CA VAL A 25 -2.95 -27.02 17.37
C VAL A 25 -1.92 -25.98 16.93
N SER A 26 -0.65 -26.37 16.87
CA SER A 26 0.45 -25.50 16.42
C SER A 26 0.31 -25.12 14.95
N VAL A 27 -0.08 -26.06 14.10
CA VAL A 27 -0.33 -25.84 12.66
C VAL A 27 -1.54 -24.95 12.46
N ILE A 28 -2.65 -25.17 13.19
CA ILE A 28 -3.84 -24.31 13.12
C ILE A 28 -3.48 -22.88 13.54
N TRP A 29 -2.71 -22.72 14.61
CA TRP A 29 -2.25 -21.41 15.07
C TRP A 29 -1.37 -20.71 14.03
N LEU A 30 -0.41 -21.43 13.44
CA LEU A 30 0.48 -20.91 12.40
C LEU A 30 -0.30 -20.51 11.13
N LEU A 31 -1.26 -21.31 10.71
CA LEU A 31 -2.14 -21.01 9.57
C LEU A 31 -3.01 -19.78 9.84
N ALA A 32 -3.56 -19.65 11.05
CA ALA A 32 -4.33 -18.48 11.45
C ALA A 32 -3.45 -17.22 11.46
N TYR A 33 -2.24 -17.31 12.01
CA TYR A 33 -1.27 -16.22 12.04
C TYR A 33 -0.87 -15.77 10.63
N LEU A 34 -0.54 -16.71 9.74
CA LEU A 34 -0.22 -16.43 8.33
C LEU A 34 -1.40 -15.77 7.60
N ASN A 35 -2.62 -16.27 7.78
CA ASN A 35 -3.81 -15.69 7.15
C ASN A 35 -4.02 -14.24 7.58
N ILE A 36 -3.94 -13.95 8.87
CA ILE A 36 -4.09 -12.59 9.39
C ILE A 36 -3.03 -11.66 8.78
N PHE A 37 -1.78 -12.11 8.73
CA PHE A 37 -0.69 -11.29 8.20
C PHE A 37 -0.84 -11.01 6.69
N ILE A 38 -1.27 -12.01 5.92
CA ILE A 38 -1.58 -11.85 4.48
C ILE A 38 -2.71 -10.84 4.29
N LEU A 39 -3.78 -10.90 5.09
CA LEU A 39 -4.90 -9.96 5.00
C LEU A 39 -4.49 -8.53 5.31
N ILE A 40 -3.65 -8.33 6.33
CA ILE A 40 -3.10 -7.01 6.67
C ILE A 40 -2.28 -6.47 5.49
N GLN A 41 -1.34 -7.24 4.98
CA GLN A 41 -0.49 -6.84 3.85
C GLN A 41 -1.32 -6.53 2.59
N PHE A 42 -2.32 -7.35 2.30
CA PHE A 42 -3.22 -7.12 1.17
C PHE A 42 -3.99 -5.80 1.32
N THR A 43 -4.48 -5.50 2.51
CA THR A 43 -5.21 -4.26 2.79
C THR A 43 -4.31 -3.04 2.62
N ASP A 44 -3.09 -3.09 3.15
CA ASP A 44 -2.11 -2.01 3.03
C ASP A 44 -1.73 -1.75 1.56
N CYS A 45 -1.45 -2.82 0.79
CA CYS A 45 -1.13 -2.71 -0.63
C CYS A 45 -2.34 -2.22 -1.47
N HIS A 46 -3.55 -2.69 -1.17
CA HIS A 46 -4.75 -2.24 -1.86
C HIS A 46 -5.03 -0.75 -1.61
N PHE A 47 -4.82 -0.29 -0.37
CA PHE A 47 -4.92 1.13 -0.03
C PHE A 47 -3.83 1.95 -0.75
N GLY A 48 -2.57 1.50 -0.70
CA GLY A 48 -1.45 2.13 -1.41
C GLY A 48 -1.73 2.29 -2.90
N ASN A 49 -2.16 1.22 -3.57
CA ASN A 49 -2.55 1.25 -4.98
C ASN A 49 -3.73 2.18 -5.25
N SER A 50 -4.76 2.19 -4.39
CA SER A 50 -5.91 3.10 -4.56
C SER A 50 -5.50 4.56 -4.45
N VAL A 51 -4.59 4.90 -3.54
CA VAL A 51 -4.03 6.25 -3.41
C VAL A 51 -3.18 6.60 -4.61
N TYR A 52 -2.35 5.68 -5.10
CA TYR A 52 -1.52 5.87 -6.29
C TYR A 52 -2.35 6.15 -7.54
N VAL A 53 -3.37 5.34 -7.80
CA VAL A 53 -4.29 5.51 -8.94
C VAL A 53 -5.04 6.84 -8.85
N LYS A 54 -5.56 7.19 -7.67
CA LYS A 54 -6.25 8.49 -7.50
C LYS A 54 -5.29 9.66 -7.65
N SER A 55 -4.05 9.55 -7.18
CA SER A 55 -3.05 10.61 -7.31
C SER A 55 -2.67 10.86 -8.77
N THR A 56 -2.55 9.82 -9.58
CA THR A 56 -2.21 9.95 -11.01
C THR A 56 -3.36 10.54 -11.81
N ASP A 57 -4.61 10.20 -11.46
CA ASP A 57 -5.79 10.71 -12.17
C ASP A 57 -6.18 12.14 -11.75
N LEU A 58 -5.76 12.59 -10.56
CA LEU A 58 -6.10 13.92 -10.02
C LEU A 58 -5.67 15.07 -10.94
N ALA A 59 -4.49 14.98 -11.56
CA ALA A 59 -4.02 16.00 -12.53
C ALA A 59 -4.96 16.07 -13.75
N THR A 60 -5.40 14.92 -14.25
CA THR A 60 -6.27 14.78 -15.42
C THR A 60 -7.68 15.31 -15.14
N ILE A 61 -8.26 14.98 -13.98
CA ILE A 61 -9.59 15.45 -13.58
C ILE A 61 -9.59 16.97 -13.41
N VAL A 62 -8.59 17.50 -12.71
CA VAL A 62 -8.48 18.96 -12.48
C VAL A 62 -8.29 19.71 -13.80
N TYR A 63 -7.49 19.17 -14.73
CA TYR A 63 -7.32 19.77 -16.06
C TYR A 63 -8.62 19.81 -16.88
N ARG A 64 -9.49 18.80 -16.76
CA ARG A 64 -10.79 18.73 -17.45
C ARG A 64 -11.89 19.59 -16.82
N SER A 65 -11.69 20.12 -15.62
CA SER A 65 -12.64 21.03 -14.97
C SER A 65 -12.71 22.39 -15.68
N PRO A 66 -13.78 23.20 -15.52
CA PRO A 66 -13.87 24.55 -16.10
C PRO A 66 -12.99 25.57 -15.35
N TRP A 67 -11.70 25.24 -15.14
CA TRP A 67 -10.75 26.06 -14.39
C TRP A 67 -10.36 27.36 -15.10
N LEU A 68 -10.63 27.44 -16.41
CA LEU A 68 -10.43 28.65 -17.21
C LEU A 68 -11.44 29.74 -16.86
N ASP A 69 -12.65 29.37 -16.42
CA ASP A 69 -13.71 30.32 -16.05
C ASP A 69 -13.59 30.83 -14.60
N MET A 70 -12.61 30.30 -13.85
CA MET A 70 -12.36 30.68 -12.47
C MET A 70 -11.58 32.00 -12.35
N PRO A 71 -11.68 32.69 -11.19
CA PRO A 71 -10.90 33.89 -10.90
C PRO A 71 -9.39 33.67 -11.04
N LYS A 72 -8.64 34.73 -11.35
CA LYS A 72 -7.19 34.67 -11.61
C LYS A 72 -6.38 34.01 -10.48
N GLU A 73 -6.79 34.22 -9.23
CA GLU A 73 -6.14 33.59 -8.06
C GLU A 73 -6.37 32.08 -8.00
N MET A 74 -7.59 31.64 -8.27
CA MET A 74 -7.95 30.21 -8.28
C MET A 74 -7.32 29.49 -9.48
N ARG A 75 -7.22 30.17 -10.63
CA ARG A 75 -6.54 29.64 -11.83
C ARG A 75 -5.05 29.37 -11.58
N LYS A 76 -4.34 30.27 -10.89
CA LYS A 76 -2.94 30.05 -10.47
C LYS A 76 -2.81 28.83 -9.55
N GLN A 77 -3.70 28.71 -8.57
CA GLN A 77 -3.72 27.56 -7.65
C GLN A 77 -3.91 26.24 -8.40
N VAL A 78 -4.84 26.19 -9.34
CA VAL A 78 -5.10 25.01 -10.18
C VAL A 78 -3.87 24.59 -10.99
N VAL A 79 -3.17 25.54 -11.62
CA VAL A 79 -1.94 25.24 -12.38
C VAL A 79 -0.85 24.66 -11.48
N ILE A 80 -0.68 25.18 -10.26
CA ILE A 80 0.27 24.65 -9.28
C ILE A 80 -0.11 23.22 -8.87
N VAL A 81 -1.39 22.96 -8.64
CA VAL A 81 -1.90 21.62 -8.28
C VAL A 81 -1.65 20.63 -9.41
N ILE A 82 -1.97 20.98 -10.67
CA ILE A 82 -1.71 20.13 -11.84
C ILE A 82 -0.21 19.83 -11.97
N ALA A 83 0.65 20.86 -11.86
CA ALA A 83 2.10 20.70 -11.96
C ALA A 83 2.67 19.80 -10.87
N ARG A 84 2.11 19.84 -9.65
CA ARG A 84 2.51 18.94 -8.55
C ARG A 84 1.96 17.54 -8.72
N ALA A 85 0.71 17.40 -9.17
CA ALA A 85 0.04 16.11 -9.36
C ALA A 85 0.56 15.31 -10.57
N GLN A 86 1.31 15.95 -11.49
CA GLN A 86 2.07 15.24 -12.52
C GLN A 86 3.18 14.35 -11.95
N ARG A 87 3.62 14.60 -10.72
CA ARG A 87 4.45 13.65 -9.98
C ARG A 87 3.50 12.73 -9.20
N PRO A 88 3.44 11.43 -9.53
CA PRO A 88 2.62 10.51 -8.77
C PRO A 88 3.01 10.59 -7.29
N LEU A 89 2.02 10.69 -6.40
CA LEU A 89 2.22 10.60 -4.98
C LEU A 89 2.55 9.13 -4.65
N GLU A 90 3.82 8.79 -4.80
CA GLU A 90 4.34 7.51 -4.34
C GLU A 90 4.46 7.60 -2.82
N ILE A 91 3.63 6.85 -2.10
CA ILE A 91 3.85 6.64 -0.68
C ILE A 91 5.09 5.74 -0.60
N THR A 92 6.27 6.35 -0.54
CA THR A 92 7.51 5.61 -0.40
C THR A 92 7.68 5.18 1.04
N ALA A 93 7.69 3.86 1.30
CA ALA A 93 8.18 3.35 2.57
C ALA A 93 9.68 3.66 2.63
N PHE A 94 10.08 4.50 3.59
CA PHE A 94 11.48 4.83 3.84
C PHE A 94 12.22 5.44 2.63
N SER A 95 11.51 6.10 1.70
CA SER A 95 12.11 6.73 0.50
C SER A 95 12.89 5.77 -0.43
N LEU A 96 12.78 4.45 -0.24
CA LEU A 96 13.53 3.45 -1.02
C LEU A 96 12.66 2.67 -1.99
N ILE A 97 11.38 2.44 -1.65
CA ILE A 97 10.48 1.58 -2.44
C ILE A 97 9.06 2.16 -2.36
N PRO A 98 8.38 2.37 -3.51
CA PRO A 98 6.94 2.68 -3.51
C PRO A 98 6.15 1.47 -2.98
N ILE A 99 5.21 1.72 -2.07
CA ILE A 99 4.31 0.72 -1.47
C ILE A 99 3.14 0.44 -2.42
#